data_AF-A0A9W5MZQ6-F1
#
_entry.id   AF-A0A9W5MZQ6-F1
#
_cell.length_a   1.000
_cell.length_b   1.000
_cell.length_c   1.000
_cell.angle_alpha   90.00
_cell.angle_beta   90.00
_cell.angle_gamma   90.00
#
_symmetry.space_group_name_H-M   'P 1'
#
loop_
_entity.id
_entity.type
_entity.pdbx_description
1 polymer ?
#
loop_
_entity_poly.entity_id
_entity_poly.type
_entity_poly.pdbx_seq_one_letter_code
_entity_poly.pdbx_strand_id
1 'polypeptide(L)'
;MKHSKVLLSGILFVALTACAQTTDGSWSALQDTKTGVQSRPYYEFGNVVQKISFKKTGNPENGLKKPVLTVYRQGKLLGEAYNLEASHGSPLLPTLFLVNGKSLNINDGNDKKQLASAKRIDFYDFGHGRIGHAVFTAPNGICQDMKHGKGVSYKLVTNYVNFPDYPSPENILIITAQGKYEQDGFILDSTESRVTSANKEFARKYGEALKSKNGPETRQVNMANAASAEKGRLLADYICQ
;
A
#
# COMPACT_ATOMS: atom_id res chain seq x y z
N MET A 1 11.99 23.30 4.88
CA MET A 1 12.22 21.96 4.31
C MET A 1 12.03 22.07 2.80
N LYS A 2 12.97 21.58 1.97
CA LYS A 2 12.82 21.60 0.51
C LYS A 2 11.89 20.45 0.11
N HIS A 3 10.77 20.75 -0.55
CA HIS A 3 9.85 19.74 -1.08
C HIS A 3 10.52 19.01 -2.26
N SER A 4 10.72 17.70 -2.16
CA SER A 4 11.14 16.86 -3.30
C SER A 4 9.92 16.62 -4.19
N LYS A 5 9.92 17.16 -5.42
CA LYS A 5 8.97 16.79 -6.48
C LYS A 5 9.52 15.61 -7.24
N VAL A 6 8.78 14.49 -7.29
CA VAL A 6 9.14 13.30 -8.06
C VAL A 6 8.22 13.20 -9.27
N LEU A 7 8.79 13.27 -10.48
CA LEU A 7 8.07 13.23 -11.75
C LEU A 7 7.47 11.84 -12.02
N LEU A 8 6.22 11.78 -12.50
CA LEU A 8 5.54 10.53 -12.86
C LEU A 8 5.89 10.01 -14.29
N SER A 9 6.70 10.75 -15.05
CA SER A 9 6.99 10.44 -16.44
C SER A 9 8.11 9.39 -16.59
N GLY A 10 7.77 8.20 -17.12
CA GLY A 10 8.55 7.39 -18.07
C GLY A 10 10.06 7.18 -17.92
N ILE A 11 10.68 7.50 -16.78
CA ILE A 11 12.10 7.31 -16.55
C ILE A 11 12.29 5.93 -15.92
N LEU A 12 13.12 5.15 -16.61
CA LEU A 12 13.74 3.89 -16.24
C LEU A 12 14.28 3.92 -14.79
N PHE A 13 13.41 3.78 -13.80
CA PHE A 13 13.77 3.63 -12.38
C PHE A 13 14.11 2.17 -12.07
N VAL A 14 15.02 1.60 -12.85
CA VAL A 14 15.61 0.27 -12.57
C VAL A 14 16.43 0.31 -11.25
N ALA A 15 16.69 1.50 -10.69
CA ALA A 15 17.45 1.69 -9.46
C ALA A 15 16.61 1.89 -8.17
N LEU A 16 15.27 2.04 -8.22
CA LEU A 16 14.48 2.26 -6.98
C LEU A 16 13.99 0.98 -6.29
N THR A 17 14.01 -0.17 -6.97
CA THR A 17 13.55 -1.44 -6.39
C THR A 17 14.56 -2.04 -5.40
N ALA A 18 15.87 -1.86 -5.66
CA ALA A 18 16.93 -2.36 -4.78
C ALA A 18 16.99 -1.64 -3.42
N CYS A 19 16.58 -0.37 -3.36
CA CYS A 19 16.65 0.44 -2.13
C CYS A 19 15.53 0.10 -1.12
N ALA A 20 14.40 -0.41 -1.61
CA ALA A 20 13.20 -0.71 -0.82
C ALA A 20 13.12 -2.17 -0.33
N GLN A 21 13.97 -3.08 -0.84
CA GLN A 21 14.00 -4.49 -0.41
C GLN A 21 14.56 -4.61 1.01
N THR A 22 13.69 -4.41 1.99
CA THR A 22 13.91 -4.82 3.40
C THR A 22 13.34 -6.21 3.68
N THR A 23 12.54 -6.73 2.75
CA THR A 23 11.78 -7.97 2.82
C THR A 23 11.99 -8.77 1.55
N ASP A 24 11.92 -10.10 1.64
CA ASP A 24 11.96 -11.03 0.49
C ASP A 24 10.76 -10.88 -0.47
N GLY A 25 9.74 -10.10 -0.11
CA GLY A 25 8.53 -9.88 -0.89
C GLY A 25 7.66 -11.12 -1.08
N SER A 26 7.99 -12.25 -0.42
CA SER A 26 7.39 -13.56 -0.70
C SER A 26 5.99 -13.72 -0.09
N TRP A 27 5.70 -12.97 0.98
CA TRP A 27 4.42 -13.08 1.68
C TRP A 27 3.27 -12.37 0.95
N SER A 28 2.10 -13.01 0.98
CA SER A 28 0.80 -12.41 0.67
C SER A 28 -0.29 -12.94 1.60
N ALA A 29 -1.41 -12.22 1.70
CA ALA A 29 -2.56 -12.68 2.49
C ALA A 29 -3.11 -14.05 2.05
N LEU A 30 -2.94 -14.42 0.77
CA LEU A 30 -3.29 -15.75 0.30
C LEU A 30 -2.46 -16.86 0.97
N GLN A 31 -1.20 -16.58 1.34
CA GLN A 31 -0.38 -17.53 2.09
C GLN A 31 -0.94 -17.78 3.48
N ASP A 32 -1.38 -16.72 4.19
CA ASP A 32 -2.01 -16.85 5.51
C ASP A 32 -3.27 -17.73 5.45
N THR A 33 -4.07 -17.62 4.39
CA THR A 33 -5.25 -18.49 4.21
C THR A 33 -4.89 -19.95 3.97
N LYS A 34 -3.69 -20.26 3.45
CA LYS A 34 -3.21 -21.63 3.23
C LYS A 34 -2.59 -22.22 4.50
N THR A 35 -1.87 -21.40 5.27
CA THR A 35 -1.14 -21.83 6.48
C THR A 35 -1.97 -21.75 7.76
N GLY A 36 -3.18 -21.19 7.70
CA GLY A 36 -4.09 -21.11 8.85
C GLY A 36 -3.74 -20.01 9.85
N VAL A 37 -2.99 -18.98 9.43
CA VAL A 37 -2.70 -17.81 10.28
C VAL A 37 -4.01 -17.09 10.60
N GLN A 38 -4.37 -17.05 11.87
CA GLN A 38 -5.66 -16.51 12.32
C GLN A 38 -5.76 -14.99 12.16
N SER A 39 -4.69 -14.26 12.46
CA SER A 39 -4.62 -12.81 12.28
C SER A 39 -3.17 -12.32 12.35
N ARG A 40 -2.90 -11.16 11.73
CA ARG A 40 -1.64 -10.43 11.88
C ARG A 40 -1.86 -9.09 12.58
N PRO A 41 -0.98 -8.68 13.50
CA PRO A 41 -0.93 -7.30 13.93
C PRO A 41 -0.44 -6.41 12.76
N TYR A 42 -1.02 -5.22 12.65
CA TYR A 42 -0.53 -4.17 11.75
C TYR A 42 -0.90 -2.80 12.33
N TYR A 43 -0.29 -1.74 11.82
CA TYR A 43 -0.55 -0.37 12.24
C TYR A 43 -1.40 0.39 11.24
N GLU A 44 -2.39 1.08 11.79
CA GLU A 44 -3.21 2.08 11.11
C GLU A 44 -2.68 3.50 11.35
N PHE A 45 -3.29 4.48 10.67
CA PHE A 45 -3.02 5.89 10.91
C PHE A 45 -3.11 6.25 12.40
N GLY A 46 -2.20 7.12 12.85
CA GLY A 46 -2.11 7.51 14.27
C GLY A 46 -1.44 6.46 15.16
N ASN A 47 -0.72 5.48 14.58
CA ASN A 47 -0.01 4.42 15.30
C ASN A 47 -0.92 3.48 16.09
N VAL A 48 -2.16 3.30 15.64
CA VAL A 48 -3.11 2.40 16.28
C VAL A 48 -2.85 0.97 15.82
N VAL A 49 -2.51 0.08 16.77
CA VAL A 49 -2.38 -1.36 16.49
C VAL A 49 -3.75 -1.93 16.16
N GLN A 50 -3.82 -2.66 15.06
CA GLN A 50 -4.99 -3.39 14.62
C GLN A 50 -4.65 -4.85 14.34
N LYS A 51 -5.68 -5.70 14.30
CA LYS A 51 -5.57 -7.09 13.82
C LYS A 51 -6.29 -7.23 12.50
N ILE A 52 -5.61 -7.78 11.50
CA ILE A 52 -6.20 -8.12 10.20
C ILE A 52 -6.24 -9.64 10.05
N SER A 53 -7.32 -10.16 9.46
CA SER A 53 -7.45 -11.58 9.15
C SER A 53 -8.16 -11.77 7.81
N PHE A 54 -7.95 -12.93 7.20
CA PHE A 54 -8.39 -13.20 5.84
C PHE A 54 -9.12 -14.52 5.75
N LYS A 55 -10.21 -14.54 4.98
CA LYS A 55 -10.89 -15.78 4.57
C LYS A 55 -10.77 -15.89 3.05
N LYS A 56 -10.24 -16.99 2.54
CA LYS A 56 -10.24 -17.26 1.09
C LYS A 56 -11.68 -17.43 0.61
N THR A 57 -12.07 -16.67 -0.41
CA THR A 57 -13.42 -16.71 -1.00
C THR A 57 -13.46 -17.02 -2.48
N GLY A 58 -12.31 -16.90 -3.17
CA GLY A 58 -12.17 -17.26 -4.57
C GLY A 58 -10.86 -17.97 -4.85
N ASN A 59 -10.76 -18.63 -6.00
CA ASN A 59 -9.47 -19.05 -6.54
C ASN A 59 -8.79 -17.81 -7.16
N PRO A 60 -7.52 -17.51 -6.85
CA PRO A 60 -6.76 -16.46 -7.53
C PRO A 60 -6.74 -16.61 -9.07
N GLU A 61 -6.97 -17.83 -9.57
CA GLU A 61 -7.08 -18.16 -11.00
C GLU A 61 -8.48 -17.88 -11.59
N ASN A 62 -9.49 -17.56 -10.77
CA ASN A 62 -10.88 -17.29 -11.22
C ASN A 62 -11.03 -15.95 -11.97
N GLY A 63 -9.92 -15.31 -12.37
CA GLY A 63 -9.90 -14.02 -13.04
C GLY A 63 -10.12 -12.83 -12.10
N LEU A 64 -10.13 -11.63 -12.67
CA LEU A 64 -10.09 -10.35 -11.95
C LEU A 64 -11.45 -9.89 -11.39
N LYS A 65 -12.55 -10.55 -11.78
CA LYS A 65 -13.91 -10.07 -11.48
C LYS A 65 -14.49 -10.60 -10.17
N LYS A 66 -13.94 -11.67 -9.60
CA LYS A 66 -14.43 -12.27 -8.35
C LYS A 66 -13.51 -11.91 -7.19
N PRO A 67 -14.05 -11.76 -5.97
CA PRO A 67 -13.22 -11.54 -4.80
C PRO A 67 -12.37 -12.79 -4.54
N VAL A 68 -11.13 -12.58 -4.11
CA VAL A 68 -10.20 -13.65 -3.73
C VAL A 68 -10.11 -13.83 -2.22
N LEU A 69 -10.35 -12.76 -1.46
CA LEU A 69 -10.34 -12.76 -0.01
C LEU A 69 -11.54 -11.95 0.53
N THR A 70 -12.12 -12.40 1.64
CA THR A 70 -12.83 -11.53 2.56
C THR A 70 -11.87 -11.07 3.64
N VAL A 71 -11.83 -9.77 3.89
CA VAL A 71 -10.92 -9.12 4.83
C VAL A 71 -11.67 -8.71 6.08
N TYR A 72 -11.09 -9.02 7.24
CA TYR A 72 -11.64 -8.64 8.54
C TYR A 72 -10.63 -7.82 9.32
N ARG A 73 -11.10 -6.74 9.95
CA ARG A 73 -10.32 -5.91 10.88
C ARG A 73 -10.94 -6.03 12.25
N GLN A 74 -10.15 -6.47 13.25
CA GLN A 74 -10.62 -6.73 14.61
C GLN A 74 -11.84 -7.68 14.64
N GLY A 75 -11.84 -8.70 13.78
CA GLY A 75 -12.95 -9.66 13.66
C GLY A 75 -14.21 -9.11 12.97
N LYS A 76 -14.27 -7.82 12.63
CA LYS A 76 -15.38 -7.22 11.88
C LYS A 76 -15.08 -7.22 10.39
N LEU A 77 -16.09 -7.45 9.55
CA LEU A 77 -15.96 -7.38 8.11
C LEU A 77 -15.45 -5.99 7.71
N LEU A 78 -14.32 -5.96 6.99
CA LEU A 78 -13.79 -4.74 6.37
C LEU A 78 -14.24 -4.63 4.91
N GLY A 79 -14.26 -5.75 4.18
CA GLY A 79 -14.73 -5.79 2.79
C GLY A 79 -14.18 -6.99 2.01
N GLU A 80 -14.45 -7.02 0.71
CA GLU A 80 -13.93 -8.03 -0.21
C GLU A 80 -12.74 -7.50 -1.01
N ALA A 81 -11.65 -8.26 -1.05
CA ALA A 81 -10.47 -7.92 -1.83
C ALA A 81 -10.48 -8.65 -3.17
N TYR A 82 -10.10 -7.91 -4.22
CA TYR A 82 -10.00 -8.36 -5.60
C TYR A 82 -8.54 -8.34 -6.04
N ASN A 83 -8.22 -9.20 -7.01
CA ASN A 83 -6.92 -9.17 -7.64
C ASN A 83 -6.78 -7.93 -8.52
N LEU A 84 -5.69 -7.19 -8.31
CA LEU A 84 -5.23 -6.17 -9.24
C LEU A 84 -4.13 -6.79 -10.11
N GLU A 85 -4.21 -6.62 -11.43
CA GLU A 85 -3.09 -6.91 -12.31
C GLU A 85 -1.92 -5.99 -11.93
N ALA A 86 -0.76 -6.59 -11.63
CA ALA A 86 0.47 -5.82 -11.61
C ALA A 86 0.83 -5.44 -13.06
N SER A 87 1.30 -4.22 -13.27
CA SER A 87 1.90 -3.84 -14.55
C SER A 87 2.98 -4.87 -14.90
N HIS A 88 2.85 -5.54 -16.05
CA HIS A 88 3.76 -6.59 -16.58
C HIS A 88 3.59 -8.04 -16.09
N GLY A 89 2.38 -8.47 -15.76
CA GLY A 89 2.05 -9.91 -15.76
C GLY A 89 2.59 -10.68 -14.55
N SER A 90 1.73 -10.80 -13.54
CA SER A 90 1.90 -11.58 -12.30
C SER A 90 3.06 -11.21 -11.35
N PRO A 91 2.88 -11.37 -10.03
CA PRO A 91 1.68 -11.91 -9.38
C PRO A 91 0.60 -10.83 -9.16
N LEU A 92 -0.65 -11.27 -9.24
CA LEU A 92 -1.82 -10.47 -8.88
C LEU A 92 -1.75 -10.11 -7.39
N LEU A 93 -1.95 -8.83 -7.08
CA LEU A 93 -1.94 -8.32 -5.70
C LEU A 93 -3.38 -8.27 -5.17
N PRO A 94 -3.72 -8.95 -4.06
CA PRO A 94 -5.01 -8.77 -3.42
C PRO A 94 -5.13 -7.35 -2.87
N THR A 95 -6.12 -6.62 -3.38
CA THR A 95 -6.37 -5.23 -3.04
C THR A 95 -7.82 -5.02 -2.64
N LEU A 96 -8.06 -4.08 -1.74
CA LEU A 96 -9.39 -3.70 -1.30
C LEU A 96 -9.57 -2.19 -1.49
N PHE A 97 -10.53 -1.80 -2.32
CA PHE A 97 -10.95 -0.42 -2.49
C PHE A 97 -12.26 -0.20 -1.75
N LEU A 98 -12.32 0.81 -0.90
CA LEU A 98 -13.51 1.19 -0.16
C LEU A 98 -13.96 2.60 -0.53
N VAL A 99 -15.26 2.73 -0.83
CA VAL A 99 -15.95 4.02 -0.92
C VAL A 99 -17.14 3.96 0.03
N ASN A 100 -17.20 4.89 0.99
CA ASN A 100 -18.23 4.93 2.03
C ASN A 100 -18.40 3.59 2.78
N GLY A 101 -17.28 2.91 3.04
CA GLY A 101 -17.25 1.61 3.74
C GLY A 101 -17.69 0.40 2.91
N LYS A 102 -18.00 0.56 1.62
CA LYS A 102 -18.35 -0.55 0.72
C LYS A 102 -17.15 -0.93 -0.16
N SER A 103 -16.87 -2.23 -0.27
CA SER A 103 -15.85 -2.75 -1.18
C SER A 103 -16.29 -2.64 -2.63
N LEU A 104 -15.43 -2.08 -3.47
CA LEU A 104 -15.63 -1.92 -4.90
C LEU A 104 -14.61 -2.75 -5.68
N ASN A 105 -15.05 -3.33 -6.79
CA ASN A 105 -14.19 -4.07 -7.70
C ASN A 105 -13.66 -3.16 -8.82
N ILE A 106 -12.36 -2.87 -8.81
CA ILE A 106 -11.72 -2.03 -9.84
C ILE A 106 -11.82 -2.60 -11.27
N ASN A 107 -12.06 -3.90 -11.41
CA ASN A 107 -12.20 -4.59 -12.69
C ASN A 107 -13.66 -4.64 -13.18
N ASP A 108 -14.61 -4.15 -12.38
CA ASP A 108 -16.00 -3.93 -12.79
C ASP A 108 -16.19 -2.49 -13.29
N GLY A 109 -16.91 -2.33 -14.40
CA GLY A 109 -17.05 -1.03 -15.05
C GLY A 109 -17.88 -0.01 -14.27
N ASN A 110 -18.85 -0.45 -13.47
CA ASN A 110 -19.68 0.45 -12.67
C ASN A 110 -18.95 0.86 -11.39
N ASP A 111 -18.29 -0.09 -10.74
CA ASP A 111 -17.47 0.17 -9.57
C ASP A 111 -16.26 1.05 -9.90
N LYS A 112 -15.62 0.84 -11.06
CA LYS A 112 -14.56 1.74 -11.54
C LYS A 112 -15.05 3.18 -11.73
N LYS A 113 -16.25 3.39 -12.27
CA LYS A 113 -16.85 4.74 -12.37
C LYS A 113 -17.12 5.36 -11.00
N GLN A 114 -17.56 4.56 -10.03
CA GLN A 114 -17.74 5.01 -8.65
C GLN A 114 -16.40 5.40 -8.02
N LEU A 115 -15.34 4.60 -8.20
CA LEU A 115 -13.99 4.95 -7.74
C LEU A 115 -13.50 6.24 -8.39
N ALA A 116 -13.68 6.40 -9.70
CA ALA A 116 -13.20 7.57 -10.43
C ALA A 116 -13.83 8.90 -9.98
N SER A 117 -15.10 8.85 -9.56
CA SER A 117 -15.89 10.00 -9.09
C SER A 117 -15.89 10.18 -7.57
N ALA A 118 -15.38 9.20 -6.81
CA ALA A 118 -15.32 9.28 -5.36
C ALA A 118 -14.49 10.47 -4.90
N LYS A 119 -14.89 11.12 -3.81
CA LYS A 119 -14.10 12.18 -3.15
C LYS A 119 -13.12 11.63 -2.13
N ARG A 120 -13.34 10.40 -1.68
CA ARG A 120 -12.52 9.67 -0.74
C ARG A 120 -12.48 8.20 -1.14
N ILE A 121 -11.28 7.63 -1.17
CA ILE A 121 -11.07 6.20 -1.35
C ILE A 121 -10.12 5.74 -0.24
N ASP A 122 -10.54 4.72 0.51
CA ASP A 122 -9.64 3.97 1.39
C ASP A 122 -9.17 2.74 0.59
N PHE A 123 -7.87 2.54 0.48
CA PHE A 123 -7.23 1.51 -0.35
C PHE A 123 -6.30 0.65 0.50
N TYR A 124 -6.42 -0.66 0.39
CA TYR A 124 -5.52 -1.61 1.05
C TYR A 124 -4.86 -2.55 0.04
N ASP A 125 -3.60 -2.92 0.31
CA ASP A 125 -2.90 -4.02 -0.37
C ASP A 125 -2.34 -5.02 0.63
N PHE A 126 -2.42 -6.32 0.27
CA PHE A 126 -2.08 -7.43 1.16
C PHE A 126 -1.11 -8.42 0.49
N GLY A 127 0.10 -7.95 0.18
CA GLY A 127 1.10 -8.73 -0.57
C GLY A 127 2.48 -8.09 -0.59
N HIS A 128 3.40 -8.73 -1.28
CA HIS A 128 4.80 -8.29 -1.40
C HIS A 128 5.49 -8.06 -0.05
N GLY A 129 5.22 -8.92 0.94
CA GLY A 129 5.80 -8.78 2.28
C GLY A 129 5.22 -7.66 3.13
N ARG A 130 4.11 -7.04 2.73
CA ARG A 130 3.54 -5.87 3.42
C ARG A 130 2.02 -5.81 3.45
N ILE A 131 1.50 -5.09 4.45
CA ILE A 131 0.11 -4.63 4.54
C ILE A 131 0.12 -3.12 4.37
N GLY A 132 -0.38 -2.65 3.22
CA GLY A 132 -0.51 -1.22 2.92
C GLY A 132 -1.93 -0.72 3.18
N HIS A 133 -2.05 0.49 3.70
CA HIS A 133 -3.29 1.26 3.71
C HIS A 133 -3.01 2.68 3.24
N ALA A 134 -3.74 3.14 2.24
CA ALA A 134 -3.72 4.51 1.75
C ALA A 134 -5.13 5.11 1.76
N VAL A 135 -5.21 6.41 2.04
CA VAL A 135 -6.42 7.20 1.93
C VAL A 135 -6.15 8.30 0.92
N PHE A 136 -6.98 8.35 -0.11
CA PHE A 136 -6.95 9.39 -1.12
C PHE A 136 -8.16 10.29 -0.95
N THR A 137 -7.95 11.60 -1.07
CA THR A 137 -9.03 12.60 -0.91
C THR A 137 -8.91 13.71 -1.93
N ALA A 138 -10.05 14.12 -2.50
CA ALA A 138 -10.16 15.16 -3.51
C ALA A 138 -11.53 15.86 -3.42
N PRO A 139 -11.61 17.20 -3.43
CA PRO A 139 -12.88 17.93 -3.29
C PRO A 139 -13.88 17.71 -4.43
N ASN A 140 -13.42 17.53 -5.68
CA ASN A 140 -14.29 17.38 -6.84
C ASN A 140 -14.39 15.94 -7.35
N GLY A 141 -13.60 15.02 -6.77
CA GLY A 141 -13.50 13.64 -7.19
C GLY A 141 -12.07 13.30 -7.60
N ILE A 142 -11.60 12.09 -7.25
CA ILE A 142 -10.20 11.68 -7.40
C ILE A 142 -9.69 11.91 -8.83
N CYS A 143 -10.39 11.41 -9.84
CA CYS A 143 -9.89 11.51 -11.21
C CYS A 143 -10.07 12.89 -11.84
N GLN A 144 -11.13 13.61 -11.44
CA GLN A 144 -11.30 14.98 -11.90
C GLN A 144 -10.15 15.86 -11.39
N ASP A 145 -9.81 15.77 -10.10
CA ASP A 145 -8.77 16.60 -9.52
C ASP A 145 -7.37 16.16 -9.96
N MET A 146 -7.15 14.87 -10.19
CA MET A 146 -5.90 14.35 -10.75
C MET A 146 -5.65 14.82 -12.19
N LYS A 147 -6.67 14.77 -13.07
CA LYS A 147 -6.56 15.18 -14.49
C LYS A 147 -6.44 16.70 -14.69
N HIS A 148 -7.03 17.52 -13.81
CA HIS A 148 -7.09 18.97 -13.98
C HIS A 148 -6.11 19.74 -13.07
N GLY A 149 -5.05 19.10 -12.59
CA GLY A 149 -3.97 19.75 -11.84
C GLY A 149 -4.35 20.27 -10.44
N LYS A 150 -5.58 20.05 -9.97
CA LYS A 150 -6.00 20.37 -8.59
C LYS A 150 -5.34 19.44 -7.58
N GLY A 151 -5.06 18.22 -8.02
CA GLY A 151 -4.33 17.16 -7.34
C GLY A 151 -5.12 16.46 -6.23
N VAL A 152 -4.58 15.33 -5.78
CA VAL A 152 -5.23 14.40 -4.84
C VAL A 152 -4.37 14.28 -3.60
N SER A 153 -4.89 14.71 -2.45
CA SER A 153 -4.22 14.53 -1.18
C SER A 153 -4.19 13.05 -0.80
N TYR A 154 -3.08 12.58 -0.25
CA TYR A 154 -2.93 11.22 0.22
C TYR A 154 -2.33 11.15 1.62
N LYS A 155 -2.70 10.09 2.34
CA LYS A 155 -1.99 9.58 3.52
C LYS A 155 -1.84 8.08 3.33
N LEU A 156 -0.70 7.52 3.69
CA LEU A 156 -0.46 6.09 3.67
C LEU A 156 0.30 5.61 4.91
N VAL A 157 0.05 4.36 5.26
CA VAL A 157 0.80 3.57 6.23
C VAL A 157 1.12 2.23 5.59
N THR A 158 2.40 1.90 5.55
CA THR A 158 2.92 0.65 4.99
C THR A 158 3.56 -0.15 6.12
N ASN A 159 3.02 -1.33 6.38
CA ASN A 159 3.53 -2.27 7.35
C ASN A 159 4.30 -3.37 6.62
N TYR A 160 5.62 -3.36 6.70
CA TYR A 160 6.44 -4.47 6.22
C TYR A 160 6.47 -5.54 7.33
N VAL A 161 6.08 -6.76 6.98
CA VAL A 161 5.75 -7.84 7.93
C VAL A 161 6.44 -9.17 7.61
N ASN A 162 7.35 -9.18 6.63
CA ASN A 162 8.05 -10.41 6.22
C ASN A 162 9.57 -10.25 6.23
N PHE A 163 10.21 -10.74 7.28
CA PHE A 163 11.65 -10.68 7.47
C PHE A 163 12.18 -12.09 7.69
N PRO A 164 12.72 -12.75 6.65
CA PRO A 164 13.17 -14.14 6.74
C PRO A 164 14.19 -14.40 7.85
N ASP A 165 15.11 -13.46 8.06
CA ASP A 165 16.13 -13.55 9.11
C ASP A 165 15.55 -13.38 10.53
N TYR A 166 14.32 -12.84 10.64
CA TYR A 166 13.66 -12.59 11.92
C TYR A 166 12.15 -12.94 11.83
N PRO A 167 11.79 -14.22 11.69
CA PRO A 167 10.42 -14.64 11.44
C PRO A 167 9.57 -14.44 12.70
N SER A 168 8.81 -13.36 12.75
CA SER A 168 7.79 -13.10 13.78
C SER A 168 6.74 -12.15 13.24
N PRO A 169 5.44 -12.41 13.46
CA PRO A 169 4.38 -11.49 13.06
C PRO A 169 4.43 -10.14 13.80
N GLU A 170 5.11 -10.08 14.94
CA GLU A 170 5.28 -8.86 15.75
C GLU A 170 6.46 -7.99 15.27
N ASN A 171 7.28 -8.50 14.34
CA ASN A 171 8.38 -7.75 13.73
C ASN A 171 7.85 -6.92 12.58
N ILE A 172 7.61 -5.64 12.84
CA ILE A 172 6.99 -4.74 11.86
C ILE A 172 7.87 -3.50 11.68
N LEU A 173 8.18 -3.22 10.42
CA LEU A 173 8.71 -1.93 9.99
C LEU A 173 7.57 -1.13 9.39
N ILE A 174 7.35 0.08 9.90
CA ILE A 174 6.24 0.94 9.55
C ILE A 174 6.80 2.17 8.85
N ILE A 175 6.26 2.49 7.67
CA ILE A 175 6.49 3.76 6.99
C ILE A 175 5.14 4.46 6.87
N THR A 176 5.06 5.70 7.36
CA THR A 176 3.95 6.60 7.05
C THR A 176 4.42 7.66 6.08
N ALA A 177 3.52 8.08 5.20
CA ALA A 177 3.75 9.18 4.30
C ALA A 177 2.45 9.93 4.04
N GLN A 178 2.55 11.23 3.81
CA GLN A 178 1.43 12.02 3.33
C GLN A 178 1.92 13.10 2.38
N GLY A 179 1.03 13.51 1.49
CA GLY A 179 1.32 14.54 0.53
C GLY A 179 0.22 14.68 -0.50
N LYS A 180 0.61 14.95 -1.74
CA LYS A 180 -0.32 15.22 -2.83
C LYS A 180 0.16 14.62 -4.15
N TYR A 181 -0.74 13.97 -4.89
CA TYR A 181 -0.53 13.62 -6.29
C TYR A 181 -0.99 14.77 -7.18
N GLU A 182 -0.19 15.11 -8.18
CA GLU A 182 -0.49 16.12 -9.20
C GLU A 182 -0.26 15.50 -10.58
N GLN A 183 -0.66 16.21 -11.64
CA GLN A 183 -0.60 15.68 -13.00
C GLN A 183 0.81 15.19 -13.41
N ASP A 184 1.85 15.92 -12.98
CA ASP A 184 3.23 15.65 -13.39
C ASP A 184 4.00 14.78 -12.38
N GLY A 185 3.39 14.37 -11.26
CA GLY A 185 4.16 13.75 -10.20
C GLY A 185 3.46 13.65 -8.85
N PHE A 186 4.25 13.42 -7.81
CA PHE A 186 3.77 13.53 -6.44
C PHE A 186 4.71 14.37 -5.60
N ILE A 187 4.14 14.93 -4.55
CA ILE A 187 4.82 15.66 -3.49
C ILE A 187 4.72 14.81 -2.24
N LEU A 188 5.84 14.63 -1.56
CA LEU A 188 5.91 14.08 -0.21
C LEU A 188 6.05 15.24 0.77
N ASP A 189 5.01 15.49 1.56
CA ASP A 189 5.01 16.59 2.54
C ASP A 189 5.66 16.16 3.85
N SER A 190 5.34 14.95 4.31
CA SER A 190 5.97 14.36 5.49
C SER A 190 6.00 12.84 5.41
N THR A 191 6.98 12.29 6.11
CA THR A 191 7.12 10.85 6.34
C THR A 191 7.65 10.59 7.73
N GLU A 192 7.17 9.52 8.34
CA GLU A 192 7.72 8.97 9.58
C GLU A 192 8.02 7.49 9.38
N SER A 193 8.95 6.97 10.17
CA SER A 193 9.25 5.55 10.20
C SER A 193 9.36 5.04 11.62
N ARG A 194 9.00 3.78 11.81
CA ARG A 194 9.07 3.11 13.10
C ARG A 194 9.37 1.64 12.94
N VAL A 195 10.06 1.07 13.92
CA VAL A 195 10.24 -0.37 14.06
C VAL A 195 9.59 -0.83 15.34
N THR A 196 8.84 -1.93 15.28
CA THR A 196 8.18 -2.53 16.43
C THR A 196 8.59 -3.98 16.52
N SER A 197 9.12 -4.39 17.65
CA SER A 197 9.54 -5.76 17.88
C SER A 197 9.93 -5.96 19.35
N ALA A 198 9.68 -7.15 19.87
CA ALA A 198 10.30 -7.61 21.13
C ALA A 198 11.78 -8.03 20.93
N ASN A 199 12.19 -8.34 19.69
CA ASN A 199 13.56 -8.65 19.34
C ASN A 199 14.39 -7.36 19.23
N LYS A 200 15.28 -7.16 20.21
CA LYS A 200 16.15 -5.98 20.31
C LYS A 200 17.11 -5.85 19.12
N GLU A 201 17.61 -6.96 18.59
CA GLU A 201 18.53 -6.95 17.45
C GLU A 201 17.81 -6.51 16.18
N PHE A 202 16.61 -7.03 15.93
CA PHE A 202 15.75 -6.59 14.84
C PHE A 202 15.45 -5.08 14.95
N ALA A 203 14.98 -4.64 16.12
CA ALA A 203 14.66 -3.24 16.37
C ALA A 203 15.86 -2.32 16.10
N ARG A 204 17.05 -2.73 16.55
CA ARG A 204 18.30 -2.00 16.31
C ARG A 204 18.68 -1.99 14.82
N LYS A 205 18.79 -3.16 14.19
CA LYS A 205 19.22 -3.34 12.79
C LYS A 205 18.34 -2.52 11.84
N TYR A 206 17.03 -2.66 11.93
CA TYR A 206 16.10 -1.96 11.03
C TYR A 206 15.91 -0.48 11.41
N GLY A 207 16.02 -0.13 12.70
CA GLY A 207 16.00 1.26 13.15
C GLY A 207 17.21 2.06 12.65
N GLU A 208 18.39 1.46 12.65
CA GLU A 208 19.61 2.05 12.06
C GLU A 208 19.52 2.12 10.54
N ALA A 209 19.03 1.05 9.89
CA ALA A 209 18.90 0.99 8.43
C ALA A 209 17.94 2.05 7.87
N LEU A 210 16.94 2.51 8.63
CA LEU A 210 16.06 3.59 8.21
C LEU A 210 16.77 4.95 8.12
N LYS A 211 17.74 5.17 9.01
CA LYS A 211 18.54 6.40 9.09
C LYS A 211 19.68 6.41 8.07
N SER A 212 20.05 5.24 7.54
CA SER A 212 21.11 5.15 6.54
C SER A 212 20.72 5.90 5.28
N LYS A 213 21.70 6.53 4.64
CA LYS A 213 21.50 7.17 3.34
C LYS A 213 21.67 6.16 2.22
N ASN A 214 20.84 6.29 1.20
CA ASN A 214 21.03 5.60 -0.05
C ASN A 214 20.89 6.65 -1.17
N GLY A 215 22.02 7.22 -1.57
CA GLY A 215 22.06 8.45 -2.36
C GLY A 215 21.81 9.72 -1.52
N PRO A 216 21.14 10.74 -2.08
CA PRO A 216 20.95 12.03 -1.41
C PRO A 216 19.96 11.97 -0.24
N GLU A 217 19.07 10.97 -0.23
CA GLU A 217 18.00 10.83 0.76
C GLU A 217 18.24 9.62 1.69
N THR A 218 17.57 9.62 2.85
CA THR A 218 17.60 8.48 3.77
C THR A 218 16.77 7.33 3.22
N ARG A 219 17.05 6.10 3.67
CA ARG A 219 16.29 4.91 3.30
C ARG A 219 14.80 5.06 3.63
N GLN A 220 14.47 5.67 4.78
CA GLN A 220 13.09 6.01 5.11
C GLN A 220 12.42 6.82 3.99
N VAL A 221 13.04 7.92 3.56
CA VAL A 221 12.46 8.81 2.56
C VAL A 221 12.33 8.09 1.21
N ASN A 222 13.35 7.31 0.82
CA ASN A 222 13.29 6.48 -0.39
C ASN A 222 12.13 5.47 -0.34
N MET A 223 11.90 4.81 0.79
CA MET A 223 10.79 3.87 0.97
C MET A 223 9.43 4.58 0.92
N ALA A 224 9.31 5.74 1.56
CA ALA A 224 8.11 6.58 1.50
C ALA A 224 7.81 7.03 0.07
N ASN A 225 8.83 7.53 -0.65
CA ASN A 225 8.72 7.92 -2.05
C ASN A 225 8.30 6.75 -2.95
N ALA A 226 8.90 5.57 -2.77
CA ALA A 226 8.52 4.38 -3.54
C ALA A 226 7.07 3.96 -3.27
N ALA A 227 6.64 3.94 -2.01
CA ALA A 227 5.26 3.62 -1.65
C ALA A 227 4.28 4.65 -2.23
N SER A 228 4.54 5.94 -2.08
CA SER A 228 3.73 7.01 -2.67
C SER A 228 3.67 6.89 -4.20
N ALA A 229 4.80 6.74 -4.88
CA ALA A 229 4.84 6.61 -6.34
C ALA A 229 4.00 5.43 -6.83
N GLU A 230 4.09 4.28 -6.16
CA GLU A 230 3.31 3.10 -6.49
C GLU A 230 1.80 3.34 -6.34
N LYS A 231 1.37 3.98 -5.24
CA LYS A 231 -0.05 4.30 -5.00
C LYS A 231 -0.58 5.37 -5.96
N GLY A 232 0.24 6.36 -6.32
CA GLY A 232 -0.08 7.35 -7.34
C GLY A 232 -0.30 6.73 -8.71
N ARG A 233 0.60 5.84 -9.14
CA ARG A 233 0.43 5.07 -10.39
C ARG A 233 -0.82 4.21 -10.36
N LEU A 234 -1.14 3.60 -9.22
CA LEU A 234 -2.38 2.83 -9.09
C LEU A 234 -3.62 3.70 -9.37
N LEU A 235 -3.67 4.92 -8.82
CA LEU A 235 -4.76 5.85 -9.11
C LEU A 235 -4.80 6.22 -10.60
N ALA A 236 -3.65 6.62 -11.16
CA ALA A 236 -3.55 7.09 -12.54
C ALA A 236 -3.91 5.97 -13.55
N ASP A 237 -3.29 4.81 -13.40
CA ASP A 237 -3.31 3.73 -14.39
C ASP A 237 -4.54 2.82 -14.24
N TYR A 238 -5.12 2.68 -13.05
CA TYR A 238 -6.23 1.72 -12.86
C TYR A 238 -7.57 2.39 -12.60
N ILE A 239 -7.59 3.54 -11.91
CA ILE A 239 -8.84 4.24 -11.58
C ILE A 239 -9.13 5.35 -12.60
N CYS A 240 -8.11 6.11 -12.99
CA CYS A 240 -8.26 7.37 -13.70
C CYS A 240 -7.91 7.36 -15.18
N GLN A 241 -7.73 6.19 -15.80
CA GLN A 241 -7.70 6.08 -17.27
C GLN A 241 -8.95 6.72 -17.88
#